data_AF-A0A433VF31-F1
#
_entry.id   AF-A0A433VF31-F1
#
_cell.length_a   1.000
_cell.length_b   1.000
_cell.length_c   1.000
_cell.angle_alpha   90.00
_cell.angle_beta   90.00
_cell.angle_gamma   90.00
#
_symmetry.space_group_name_H-M   'P 1'
#
loop_
_entity.id
_entity.type
_entity.pdbx_description
1 polymer ?
#
loop_
_entity_poly.entity_id
_entity_poly.type
_entity_poly.pdbx_seq_one_letter_code
_entity_poly.pdbx_strand_id
1 'polypeptide(L)'
;MTGSYIEIERHRAAIQRVDISRPVKLALEWNILTLSKSFFDYGCGYGGDVQRTTRLGYQSTGWDPYYFPNETLIAADVVNIGYVLNVIEDTTERAEALSKAWNLTQKVLVVSAQVLVNAASHHQISYGDGIVTRLNTFQKYYEQEELKKYIDETLNVDAVPVALGVYFVFRDEEEKQHFKAIRYFSRTSTPRVRIPTKRFEDYQEILQPLMDFYTQRGRLPIKGELANQEQLLIEFSNFKRAFAVILQATDEAEWDAIAYRRSLDIQVYLALMQLEGNRSLYKLPLEMRQDIKAFFGDYEDACDVADRKLFSLGQAGVVKTACNKSKVGKRTRSALYVHTSALQELDPLLRIYEGCATRFIGRVDDATLIKFYIDEPRISYLYYPDFDTDPHPALKASINIDLKTLRVTHYDYSDRANPPVLHRKETFVVSTYPDYDKFAKLTQQEVELGLLKNKNEIGTRDGWLKCLAEHKVNIQDHQVVPGNGYNGCNG
;
A
#
# COMPACT_ATOMS: atom_id res chain seq x y z
N MET A 1 -44.23 29.83 10.76
CA MET A 1 -42.77 29.82 11.01
C MET A 1 -42.10 29.33 9.75
N THR A 2 -41.58 30.26 8.96
CA THR A 2 -40.85 30.03 7.71
C THR A 2 -39.54 29.32 8.03
N GLY A 3 -39.44 28.03 7.70
CA GLY A 3 -38.16 27.32 7.76
C GLY A 3 -37.20 28.01 6.81
N SER A 4 -36.09 28.53 7.32
CA SER A 4 -35.03 29.07 6.46
C SER A 4 -34.49 27.93 5.61
N TYR A 5 -34.79 27.93 4.33
CA TYR A 5 -34.17 27.04 3.36
C TYR A 5 -32.69 27.44 3.28
N ILE A 6 -31.79 26.62 3.82
CA ILE A 6 -30.36 26.85 3.68
C ILE A 6 -30.01 26.43 2.25
N GLU A 7 -29.69 27.40 1.38
CA GLU A 7 -29.18 27.13 0.04
C GLU A 7 -27.74 26.63 0.14
N ILE A 8 -27.47 25.43 -0.39
CA ILE A 8 -26.17 24.78 -0.30
C ILE A 8 -25.35 25.08 -1.57
N GLU A 9 -24.22 25.75 -1.39
CA GLU A 9 -23.35 26.20 -2.49
C GLU A 9 -22.27 25.15 -2.83
N ARG A 10 -22.67 23.97 -3.33
CA ARG A 10 -21.77 22.81 -3.56
C ARG A 10 -20.50 23.15 -4.36
N HIS A 11 -20.60 24.04 -5.33
CA HIS A 11 -19.49 24.48 -6.20
C HIS A 11 -18.30 25.07 -5.42
N ARG A 12 -18.53 25.58 -4.20
CA ARG A 12 -17.48 26.15 -3.33
C ARG A 12 -16.67 25.10 -2.56
N ALA A 13 -17.08 23.82 -2.60
CA ALA A 13 -16.33 22.72 -2.00
C ALA A 13 -15.15 22.27 -2.87
N ALA A 14 -15.11 22.64 -4.15
CA ALA A 14 -14.01 22.34 -5.05
C ALA A 14 -12.72 23.07 -4.63
N ILE A 15 -11.63 22.32 -4.46
CA ILE A 15 -10.34 22.85 -4.01
C ILE A 15 -9.37 22.96 -5.19
N GLN A 16 -8.75 24.13 -5.37
CA GLN A 16 -7.60 24.26 -6.26
C GLN A 16 -6.39 23.60 -5.60
N ARG A 17 -5.89 22.52 -6.21
CA ARG A 17 -4.68 21.81 -5.79
C ARG A 17 -3.55 22.14 -6.75
N VAL A 18 -2.30 21.97 -6.32
CA VAL A 18 -1.12 22.06 -7.20
C VAL A 18 -0.79 20.72 -7.85
N ASP A 19 -1.07 19.62 -7.15
CA ASP A 19 -0.78 18.25 -7.57
C ASP A 19 -2.04 17.47 -8.00
N ILE A 20 -1.81 16.29 -8.59
CA ILE A 20 -2.85 15.30 -8.89
C ILE A 20 -3.53 14.86 -7.59
N SER A 21 -4.86 14.71 -7.60
CA SER A 21 -5.61 14.26 -6.44
C SER A 21 -5.21 12.86 -6.00
N ARG A 22 -5.33 12.60 -4.69
CA ARG A 22 -5.04 11.29 -4.09
C ARG A 22 -5.69 10.09 -4.81
N PRO A 23 -7.00 10.05 -5.15
CA PRO A 23 -7.58 8.92 -5.86
C PRO A 23 -6.95 8.68 -7.25
N VAL A 24 -6.66 9.75 -7.99
CA VAL A 24 -6.03 9.66 -9.32
C VAL A 24 -4.56 9.25 -9.21
N LYS A 25 -3.83 9.78 -8.20
CA LYS A 25 -2.46 9.35 -7.89
C LYS A 25 -2.40 7.85 -7.61
N LEU A 26 -3.31 7.32 -6.80
CA LEU A 26 -3.41 5.88 -6.53
C LEU A 26 -3.72 5.08 -7.80
N ALA A 27 -4.61 5.57 -8.67
CA ALA A 27 -4.90 4.92 -9.95
C ALA A 27 -3.67 4.83 -10.86
N LEU A 28 -2.80 5.84 -10.84
CA LEU A 28 -1.52 5.85 -11.56
C LEU A 28 -0.50 4.90 -10.90
N GLU A 29 -0.30 4.98 -9.59
CA GLU A 29 0.65 4.15 -8.83
C GLU A 29 0.36 2.65 -8.97
N TRP A 30 -0.92 2.28 -9.04
CA TRP A 30 -1.37 0.90 -9.22
C TRP A 30 -1.49 0.47 -10.69
N ASN A 31 -1.09 1.31 -11.65
CA ASN A 31 -1.25 1.08 -13.09
C ASN A 31 -2.69 0.76 -13.52
N ILE A 32 -3.68 1.26 -12.76
CA ILE A 32 -5.09 1.22 -13.19
C ILE A 32 -5.29 2.16 -14.36
N LEU A 33 -4.70 3.36 -14.29
CA LEU A 33 -4.65 4.32 -15.37
C LEU A 33 -3.28 4.24 -16.09
N THR A 34 -3.30 3.79 -17.35
CA THR A 34 -2.13 3.68 -18.24
C THR A 34 -2.33 4.57 -19.47
N LEU A 35 -1.26 4.88 -20.21
CA LEU A 35 -1.34 5.72 -21.42
C LEU A 35 -2.25 5.13 -22.52
N SER A 36 -2.50 3.82 -22.47
CA SER A 36 -3.39 3.11 -23.39
C SER A 36 -4.87 3.17 -22.98
N LYS A 37 -5.19 3.75 -21.82
CA LYS A 37 -6.54 3.80 -21.26
C LYS A 37 -7.07 5.24 -21.26
N SER A 38 -8.33 5.39 -21.62
CA SER A 38 -9.06 6.65 -21.53
C SER A 38 -9.46 6.95 -20.09
N PHE A 39 -9.43 8.24 -19.72
CA PHE A 39 -9.75 8.73 -18.38
C PHE A 39 -10.87 9.78 -18.42
N PHE A 40 -11.87 9.63 -17.55
CA PHE A 40 -12.95 10.60 -17.37
C PHE A 40 -13.09 11.01 -15.90
N ASP A 41 -13.09 12.31 -15.62
CA ASP A 41 -13.28 12.86 -14.27
C ASP A 41 -14.69 13.42 -14.08
N TYR A 42 -15.54 12.68 -13.35
CA TYR A 42 -16.93 13.03 -13.05
C TYR A 42 -16.98 13.95 -11.83
N GLY A 43 -17.43 15.19 -12.03
CA GLY A 43 -17.39 16.25 -11.01
C GLY A 43 -15.99 16.81 -10.82
N CYS A 44 -15.32 17.13 -11.94
CA CYS A 44 -13.90 17.52 -11.96
C CYS A 44 -13.58 18.89 -11.33
N GLY A 45 -14.59 19.65 -10.88
CA GLY A 45 -14.41 20.98 -10.28
C GLY A 45 -13.71 21.91 -11.26
N TYR A 46 -12.55 22.47 -10.89
CA TYR A 46 -11.72 23.31 -11.76
C TYR A 46 -10.96 22.54 -12.87
N GLY A 47 -11.16 21.23 -13.00
CA GLY A 47 -10.53 20.40 -14.06
C GLY A 47 -9.04 20.12 -13.82
N GLY A 48 -8.56 20.25 -12.59
CA GLY A 48 -7.14 20.15 -12.27
C GLY A 48 -6.54 18.77 -12.57
N ASP A 49 -7.24 17.69 -12.23
CA ASP A 49 -6.76 16.33 -12.51
C ASP A 49 -6.74 16.03 -14.00
N VAL A 50 -7.78 16.46 -14.74
CA VAL A 50 -7.84 16.39 -16.20
C VAL A 50 -6.65 17.11 -16.84
N GLN A 51 -6.37 18.35 -16.44
CA GLN A 51 -5.24 19.12 -17.00
C GLN A 51 -3.89 18.44 -16.75
N ARG A 52 -3.65 17.92 -15.54
CA ARG A 52 -2.38 17.30 -15.17
C ARG A 52 -2.18 15.95 -15.85
N THR A 53 -3.23 15.12 -15.89
CA THR A 53 -3.18 13.82 -16.58
C THR A 53 -2.99 14.01 -18.09
N THR A 54 -3.67 14.97 -18.72
CA THR A 54 -3.41 15.33 -20.13
C THR A 54 -1.96 15.76 -20.37
N ARG A 55 -1.36 16.56 -19.47
CA ARG A 55 0.06 16.95 -19.59
C ARG A 55 1.03 15.76 -19.47
N LEU A 56 0.63 14.71 -18.78
CA LEU A 56 1.38 13.44 -18.69
C LEU A 56 1.15 12.52 -19.89
N GLY A 57 0.32 12.92 -20.86
CA GLY A 57 0.07 12.19 -22.11
C GLY A 57 -1.16 11.27 -22.09
N TYR A 58 -1.99 11.32 -21.04
CA TYR A 58 -3.21 10.52 -20.96
C TYR A 58 -4.35 11.15 -21.78
N GLN A 59 -5.23 10.31 -22.32
CA GLN A 59 -6.48 10.76 -22.94
C GLN A 59 -7.48 11.07 -21.82
N SER A 60 -7.61 12.34 -21.46
CA SER A 60 -8.36 12.76 -20.28
C SER A 60 -9.39 13.84 -20.59
N THR A 61 -10.61 13.62 -20.12
CA THR A 61 -11.72 14.58 -20.17
C THR A 61 -12.43 14.63 -18.82
N GLY A 62 -13.29 15.61 -18.61
CA GLY A 62 -14.06 15.69 -17.38
C GLY A 62 -15.30 16.55 -17.54
N TRP A 63 -16.20 16.40 -16.59
CA TRP A 63 -17.45 17.14 -16.51
C TRP A 63 -17.67 17.63 -15.09
N ASP A 64 -18.30 18.79 -14.94
CA ASP A 64 -18.73 19.32 -13.65
C ASP A 64 -20.03 20.09 -13.82
N PRO A 65 -21.04 19.90 -12.96
CA PRO A 65 -22.35 20.55 -13.12
C PRO A 65 -22.30 22.08 -13.03
N TYR A 66 -21.24 22.66 -12.47
CA TYR A 66 -21.08 24.10 -12.33
C TYR A 66 -19.97 24.66 -13.23
N TYR A 67 -18.77 24.09 -13.17
CA TYR A 67 -17.58 24.63 -13.85
C TYR A 67 -17.50 24.23 -15.32
N PHE A 68 -18.03 23.06 -15.68
CA PHE A 68 -17.99 22.50 -17.04
C PHE A 68 -19.35 21.91 -17.44
N PRO A 69 -20.47 22.66 -17.34
CA PRO A 69 -21.82 22.11 -17.50
C PRO A 69 -22.14 21.69 -18.93
N ASN A 70 -21.43 22.27 -19.91
CA ASN A 70 -21.62 22.02 -21.34
C ASN A 70 -20.74 20.88 -21.87
N GLU A 71 -19.82 20.35 -21.05
CA GLU A 71 -19.02 19.19 -21.45
C GLU A 71 -19.89 17.94 -21.52
N THR A 72 -19.58 17.04 -22.45
CA THR A 72 -20.37 15.82 -22.63
C THR A 72 -19.88 14.74 -21.67
N LEU A 73 -20.82 14.05 -21.02
CA LEU A 73 -20.54 12.82 -20.29
C LEU A 73 -20.14 11.73 -21.29
N ILE A 74 -18.87 11.35 -21.30
CA ILE A 74 -18.34 10.31 -22.19
C ILE A 74 -17.91 9.07 -21.42
N ALA A 75 -18.09 7.90 -22.03
CA ALA A 75 -17.58 6.66 -21.47
C ALA A 75 -16.05 6.61 -21.55
N ALA A 76 -15.41 6.00 -20.55
CA ALA A 76 -13.95 5.85 -20.49
C ALA A 76 -13.56 4.54 -19.80
N ASP A 77 -12.33 4.07 -20.07
CA ASP A 77 -11.75 2.90 -19.40
C ASP A 77 -11.70 3.10 -17.89
N VAL A 78 -11.24 4.27 -17.45
CA VAL A 78 -11.15 4.64 -16.04
C VAL A 78 -11.98 5.89 -15.80
N VAL A 79 -12.98 5.79 -14.92
CA VAL A 79 -13.78 6.94 -14.48
C VAL A 79 -13.44 7.26 -13.03
N ASN A 80 -13.24 8.53 -12.70
CA ASN A 80 -13.08 9.00 -11.34
C ASN A 80 -14.32 9.77 -10.90
N ILE A 81 -14.86 9.47 -9.71
CA ILE A 81 -15.86 10.28 -9.01
C ILE A 81 -15.26 10.71 -7.66
N GLY A 82 -14.25 11.57 -7.76
CA GLY A 82 -13.39 11.93 -6.64
C GLY A 82 -13.97 13.03 -5.76
N TYR A 83 -14.35 12.70 -4.53
CA TYR A 83 -14.86 13.65 -3.52
C TYR A 83 -16.19 14.34 -3.87
N VAL A 84 -16.94 13.78 -4.82
CA VAL A 84 -18.27 14.29 -5.23
C VAL A 84 -19.36 13.82 -4.27
N LEU A 85 -19.32 12.54 -3.85
CA LEU A 85 -20.36 11.96 -3.01
C LEU A 85 -20.53 12.70 -1.68
N ASN A 86 -19.43 13.23 -1.14
CA ASN A 86 -19.46 13.94 0.13
C ASN A 86 -20.00 15.37 0.06
N VAL A 87 -20.27 15.92 -1.13
CA VAL A 87 -20.79 17.30 -1.27
C VAL A 87 -22.24 17.35 -1.75
N ILE A 88 -22.86 16.20 -2.08
CA ILE A 88 -24.27 16.10 -2.48
C ILE A 88 -25.10 15.79 -1.25
N GLU A 89 -25.95 16.73 -0.80
CA GLU A 89 -26.82 16.54 0.37
C GLU A 89 -28.01 15.60 0.10
N ASP A 90 -28.56 15.62 -1.12
CA ASP A 90 -29.71 14.77 -1.48
C ASP A 90 -29.26 13.33 -1.73
N THR A 91 -29.78 12.41 -0.92
CA THR A 91 -29.36 10.99 -0.98
C THR A 91 -29.74 10.29 -2.29
N THR A 92 -30.83 10.71 -2.94
CA THR A 92 -31.27 10.16 -4.22
C THR A 92 -30.35 10.64 -5.33
N GLU A 93 -30.09 11.94 -5.39
CA GLU A 93 -29.15 12.54 -6.34
C GLU A 93 -27.74 11.97 -6.17
N ARG A 94 -27.29 11.75 -4.92
CA ARG A 94 -25.99 11.15 -4.61
C ARG A 94 -25.88 9.73 -5.18
N ALA A 95 -26.92 8.92 -5.04
CA ALA A 95 -26.98 7.56 -5.58
C ALA A 95 -27.04 7.57 -7.12
N GLU A 96 -27.81 8.50 -7.71
CA GLU A 96 -27.85 8.70 -9.16
C GLU A 96 -26.49 9.12 -9.72
N ALA A 97 -25.77 10.03 -9.06
CA ALA A 97 -24.44 10.47 -9.49
C ALA A 97 -23.45 9.31 -9.51
N LEU A 98 -23.45 8.48 -8.45
CA LEU A 98 -22.63 7.27 -8.39
C LEU A 98 -22.98 6.29 -9.53
N SER A 99 -24.28 6.07 -9.76
CA SER A 99 -24.78 5.18 -10.82
C SER A 99 -24.43 5.70 -12.22
N LYS A 100 -24.53 7.02 -12.46
CA LYS A 100 -24.14 7.66 -13.72
C LYS A 100 -22.63 7.50 -13.98
N ALA A 101 -21.79 7.76 -12.99
CA ALA A 101 -20.35 7.55 -13.12
C ALA A 101 -20.01 6.08 -13.42
N TRP A 102 -20.69 5.14 -12.75
CA TRP A 102 -20.53 3.71 -13.05
C TRP A 102 -20.93 3.35 -14.47
N ASN A 103 -22.05 3.88 -14.98
CA ASN A 103 -22.50 3.64 -16.35
C ASN A 103 -21.53 4.13 -17.42
N LEU A 104 -20.73 5.16 -17.14
CA LEU A 104 -19.66 5.64 -18.03
C LEU A 104 -18.40 4.76 -17.97
N THR A 105 -18.28 3.91 -16.95
CA THR A 105 -17.06 3.14 -16.69
C THR A 105 -17.00 1.87 -17.52
N GLN A 106 -15.96 1.75 -18.34
CA GLN A 106 -15.69 0.55 -19.16
C GLN A 106 -14.83 -0.49 -18.43
N LYS A 107 -13.89 -0.08 -17.56
CA LYS A 107 -13.03 -1.02 -16.80
C LYS A 107 -13.06 -0.80 -15.31
N VAL A 108 -12.63 0.38 -14.83
CA VAL A 108 -12.49 0.65 -13.39
C VAL A 108 -13.07 2.00 -13.01
N LEU A 109 -13.94 2.01 -12.01
CA LEU A 109 -14.45 3.22 -11.37
C LEU A 109 -13.65 3.48 -10.10
N VAL A 110 -13.09 4.68 -10.00
CA VAL A 110 -12.41 5.19 -8.82
C VAL A 110 -13.41 6.04 -8.03
N VAL A 111 -13.74 5.60 -6.83
CA VAL A 111 -14.65 6.31 -5.93
C VAL A 111 -13.86 6.82 -4.73
N SER A 112 -14.00 8.10 -4.39
CA SER A 112 -13.47 8.61 -3.14
C SER A 112 -14.38 9.57 -2.41
N ALA A 113 -14.35 9.54 -1.09
CA ALA A 113 -15.03 10.49 -0.22
C ALA A 113 -14.22 10.74 1.05
N GLN A 114 -14.54 11.81 1.78
CA GLN A 114 -13.89 12.09 3.06
C GLN A 114 -14.35 11.09 4.12
N VAL A 115 -13.38 10.50 4.84
CA VAL A 115 -13.62 9.53 5.91
C VAL A 115 -13.24 10.14 7.27
N LEU A 116 -14.08 9.93 8.28
CA LEU A 116 -13.77 10.30 9.66
C LEU A 116 -12.62 9.43 10.19
N VAL A 117 -11.57 10.07 10.67
CA VAL A 117 -10.46 9.38 11.35
C VAL A 117 -10.30 9.81 12.81
N ASN A 118 -11.07 10.85 13.23
CA ASN A 118 -11.16 11.39 14.58
C ASN A 118 -12.64 11.65 14.95
N ALA A 119 -13.00 11.59 16.25
CA ALA A 119 -14.30 12.02 16.74
C ALA A 119 -14.49 13.53 16.50
N ALA A 120 -15.64 13.92 15.95
CA ALA A 120 -15.91 15.29 15.52
C ALA A 120 -15.80 16.32 16.67
N SER A 121 -15.21 17.48 16.36
CA SER A 121 -15.23 18.65 17.24
C SER A 121 -16.64 19.25 17.33
N HIS A 122 -17.10 19.55 18.55
CA HIS A 122 -18.46 19.96 18.94
C HIS A 122 -19.06 21.28 18.33
N HIS A 123 -18.55 21.80 17.20
CA HIS A 123 -18.94 23.12 16.66
C HIS A 123 -19.51 23.11 15.23
N GLN A 124 -20.15 22.02 14.80
CA GLN A 124 -20.71 21.90 13.44
C GLN A 124 -22.23 21.74 13.47
N ILE A 125 -22.93 22.38 12.53
CA ILE A 125 -24.39 22.30 12.38
C ILE A 125 -24.70 21.05 11.56
N SER A 126 -25.37 20.07 12.17
CA SER A 126 -25.84 18.86 11.48
C SER A 126 -26.93 19.21 10.46
N TYR A 127 -26.84 18.66 9.25
CA TYR A 127 -27.83 18.80 8.19
C TYR A 127 -27.92 17.45 7.45
N GLY A 128 -29.11 16.83 7.43
CA GLY A 128 -29.25 15.47 6.89
C GLY A 128 -28.30 14.48 7.58
N ASP A 129 -27.49 13.78 6.78
CA ASP A 129 -26.47 12.82 7.22
C ASP A 129 -25.04 13.39 7.21
N GLY A 130 -24.90 14.71 7.15
CA GLY A 130 -23.62 15.41 7.14
C GLY A 130 -23.67 16.72 7.94
N ILE A 131 -22.75 17.62 7.62
CA ILE A 131 -22.64 18.94 8.24
C ILE A 131 -22.72 20.04 7.20
N VAL A 132 -23.20 21.22 7.61
CA VAL A 132 -23.01 22.46 6.83
C VAL A 132 -21.77 23.18 7.33
N THR A 133 -20.85 23.49 6.42
CA THR A 133 -19.62 24.22 6.72
C THR A 133 -19.87 25.73 6.81
N ARG A 134 -18.90 26.49 7.34
CA ARG A 134 -18.96 27.96 7.38
C ARG A 134 -19.06 28.63 6.00
N LEU A 135 -18.77 27.88 4.93
CA LEU A 135 -18.86 28.35 3.55
C LEU A 135 -20.24 28.07 2.92
N ASN A 136 -21.23 27.60 3.70
CA ASN A 136 -22.54 27.11 3.23
C ASN A 136 -22.43 25.93 2.25
N THR A 137 -21.39 25.09 2.39
CA THR A 137 -21.28 23.82 1.68
C THR A 137 -21.74 22.65 2.55
N PHE A 138 -22.33 21.63 1.95
CA PHE A 138 -22.59 20.36 2.61
C PHE A 138 -21.33 19.50 2.59
N GLN A 139 -21.06 18.82 3.70
CA GLN A 139 -19.98 17.85 3.79
C GLN A 139 -20.47 16.62 4.58
N LYS A 140 -20.53 15.48 3.92
CA LYS A 140 -20.63 14.19 4.60
C LYS A 140 -19.24 13.63 4.88
N TYR A 141 -19.04 13.16 6.10
CA TYR A 141 -17.89 12.33 6.42
C TYR A 141 -18.37 10.92 6.65
N TYR A 142 -17.75 9.98 5.96
CA TYR A 142 -18.10 8.57 6.05
C TYR A 142 -17.24 7.87 7.09
N GLU A 143 -17.73 6.79 7.69
CA GLU A 143 -16.82 5.73 8.15
C GLU A 143 -16.34 4.90 6.96
N GLN A 144 -15.18 4.24 7.08
CA GLN A 144 -14.63 3.45 5.97
C GLN A 144 -15.62 2.36 5.51
N GLU A 145 -16.21 1.64 6.46
CA GLU A 145 -17.19 0.57 6.19
C GLU A 145 -18.51 1.13 5.65
N GLU A 146 -18.98 2.26 6.18
CA GLU A 146 -20.16 2.95 5.69
C GLU A 146 -20.01 3.31 4.20
N LEU A 147 -18.85 3.85 3.80
CA LEU A 147 -18.59 4.18 2.40
C LEU A 147 -18.56 2.93 1.52
N LYS A 148 -17.93 1.83 1.98
CA LYS A 148 -17.93 0.57 1.21
C LYS A 148 -19.35 0.08 1.00
N LYS A 149 -20.12 -0.01 2.09
CA LYS A 149 -21.51 -0.49 2.07
C LYS A 149 -22.37 0.35 1.14
N TYR A 150 -22.23 1.69 1.20
CA TYR A 150 -22.92 2.61 0.30
C TYR A 150 -22.60 2.32 -1.18
N ILE A 151 -21.33 2.11 -1.53
CA ILE A 151 -20.91 1.80 -2.90
C ILE A 151 -21.45 0.43 -3.33
N ASP A 152 -21.24 -0.60 -2.51
CA ASP A 152 -21.64 -1.97 -2.80
C ASP A 152 -23.16 -2.09 -3.01
N GLU A 153 -23.97 -1.49 -2.12
CA GLU A 153 -25.43 -1.55 -2.20
C GLU A 153 -25.98 -0.71 -3.36
N THR A 154 -25.41 0.46 -3.63
CA THR A 154 -25.87 1.34 -4.72
C THR A 154 -25.58 0.72 -6.09
N LEU A 155 -24.41 0.12 -6.27
CA LEU A 155 -23.96 -0.40 -7.56
C LEU A 155 -24.17 -1.92 -7.72
N ASN A 156 -24.54 -2.62 -6.64
CA ASN A 156 -24.59 -4.09 -6.55
C ASN A 156 -23.24 -4.73 -6.97
N VAL A 157 -22.16 -4.28 -6.32
CA VAL A 157 -20.77 -4.68 -6.60
C VAL A 157 -20.05 -5.06 -5.31
N ASP A 158 -18.83 -5.56 -5.46
CA ASP A 158 -17.86 -5.69 -4.36
C ASP A 158 -16.69 -4.73 -4.61
N ALA A 159 -16.77 -3.54 -4.02
CA ALA A 159 -15.75 -2.51 -4.13
C ALA A 159 -14.48 -2.89 -3.36
N VAL A 160 -13.32 -2.68 -3.98
CA VAL A 160 -12.01 -2.99 -3.38
C VAL A 160 -11.46 -1.75 -2.69
N PRO A 161 -11.24 -1.78 -1.35
CA PRO A 161 -10.58 -0.67 -0.67
C PRO A 161 -9.11 -0.60 -1.07
N VAL A 162 -8.69 0.59 -1.48
CA VAL A 162 -7.31 0.88 -1.94
C VAL A 162 -6.58 1.69 -0.90
N ALA A 163 -7.27 2.64 -0.27
CA ALA A 163 -6.79 3.42 0.87
C ALA A 163 -7.99 3.97 1.65
N LEU A 164 -7.74 4.68 2.75
CA LEU A 164 -8.81 5.33 3.52
C LEU A 164 -9.63 6.27 2.63
N GLY A 165 -10.93 6.02 2.51
CA GLY A 165 -11.85 6.79 1.69
C GLY A 165 -11.67 6.63 0.17
N VAL A 166 -10.90 5.64 -0.31
CA VAL A 166 -10.67 5.39 -1.74
C VAL A 166 -10.94 3.93 -2.08
N TYR A 167 -11.83 3.72 -3.06
CA TYR A 167 -12.26 2.41 -3.54
C TYR A 167 -12.11 2.32 -5.05
N PHE A 168 -11.71 1.14 -5.53
CA PHE A 168 -11.79 0.77 -6.94
C PHE A 168 -12.91 -0.24 -7.13
N VAL A 169 -13.73 -0.02 -8.16
CA VAL A 169 -14.81 -0.92 -8.58
C VAL A 169 -14.48 -1.41 -9.99
N PHE A 170 -14.32 -2.72 -10.14
CA PHE A 170 -13.91 -3.35 -11.39
C PHE A 170 -15.11 -3.91 -12.14
N ARG A 171 -15.14 -3.72 -13.47
CA ARG A 171 -16.11 -4.36 -14.37
C ARG A 171 -15.80 -5.84 -14.56
N ASP A 172 -14.52 -6.17 -14.65
CA ASP A 172 -14.03 -7.52 -14.85
C ASP A 172 -13.55 -8.15 -13.53
N GLU A 173 -14.05 -9.36 -13.24
CA GLU A 173 -13.74 -10.07 -12.00
C GLU A 173 -12.30 -10.60 -12.00
N GLU A 174 -11.75 -11.00 -13.14
CA GLU A 174 -10.38 -11.50 -13.27
C GLU A 174 -9.36 -10.36 -13.03
N GLU A 175 -9.58 -9.17 -13.62
CA GLU A 175 -8.82 -7.95 -13.35
C GLU A 175 -8.88 -7.57 -11.86
N LYS A 176 -10.06 -7.68 -11.22
CA LYS A 176 -10.21 -7.45 -9.77
C LYS A 176 -9.34 -8.41 -8.96
N GLN A 177 -9.43 -9.71 -9.23
CA GLN A 177 -8.65 -10.72 -8.49
C GLN A 177 -7.15 -10.57 -8.76
N HIS A 178 -6.75 -10.26 -9.99
CA HIS A 178 -5.37 -9.92 -10.33
C HIS A 178 -4.86 -8.74 -9.50
N PHE A 179 -5.61 -7.63 -9.47
CA PHE A 179 -5.27 -6.44 -8.68
C PHE A 179 -5.11 -6.76 -7.19
N LYS A 180 -6.01 -7.58 -6.64
CA LYS A 180 -5.95 -7.99 -5.23
C LYS A 180 -4.72 -8.85 -4.94
N ALA A 181 -4.38 -9.78 -5.82
CA ALA A 181 -3.23 -10.67 -5.63
C ALA A 181 -1.90 -9.93 -5.66
N ILE A 182 -1.67 -9.06 -6.65
CA ILE A 182 -0.37 -8.37 -6.82
C ILE A 182 0.00 -7.50 -5.61
N ARG A 183 -0.99 -7.03 -4.83
CA ARG A 183 -0.77 -6.30 -3.57
C ARG A 183 -0.01 -7.11 -2.53
N TYR A 184 -0.15 -8.43 -2.56
CA TYR A 184 0.48 -9.33 -1.59
C TYR A 184 1.72 -10.01 -2.14
N PHE A 185 2.03 -9.88 -3.43
CA PHE A 185 3.13 -10.59 -4.06
C PHE A 185 4.47 -9.91 -3.77
N SER A 186 5.45 -10.72 -3.37
CA SER A 186 6.78 -10.25 -3.02
C SER A 186 7.54 -9.73 -4.25
N ARG A 187 8.39 -8.72 -4.10
CA ARG A 187 9.36 -8.38 -5.17
C ARG A 187 10.50 -9.41 -5.16
N THR A 188 10.86 -9.90 -6.34
CA THR A 188 11.96 -10.85 -6.55
C THR A 188 12.86 -10.33 -7.65
N SER A 189 14.16 -10.61 -7.55
CA SER A 189 15.16 -10.28 -8.57
C SER A 189 15.61 -11.53 -9.29
N THR A 190 15.83 -11.41 -10.59
CA THR A 190 16.41 -12.48 -11.40
C THR A 190 17.81 -12.83 -10.89
N PRO A 191 18.09 -14.11 -10.57
CA PRO A 191 19.41 -14.57 -10.15
C PRO A 191 20.51 -14.17 -11.12
N ARG A 192 21.66 -13.74 -10.57
CA ARG A 192 22.79 -13.28 -11.38
C ARG A 192 23.53 -14.46 -11.98
N VAL A 193 24.02 -14.28 -13.21
CA VAL A 193 24.94 -15.21 -13.85
C VAL A 193 26.28 -15.16 -13.12
N ARG A 194 26.68 -16.29 -12.53
CA ARG A 194 27.93 -16.43 -11.74
C ARG A 194 29.08 -16.96 -12.58
N ILE A 195 28.79 -17.94 -13.43
CA ILE A 195 29.77 -18.58 -14.30
C ILE A 195 29.15 -18.60 -15.70
N PRO A 196 29.45 -17.61 -16.56
CA PRO A 196 28.97 -17.65 -17.92
C PRO A 196 29.65 -18.83 -18.63
N THR A 197 28.85 -19.84 -18.99
CA THR A 197 29.32 -20.93 -19.83
C THR A 197 29.16 -20.50 -21.28
N LYS A 198 30.07 -20.91 -22.17
CA LYS A 198 29.95 -20.61 -23.61
C LYS A 198 28.55 -20.94 -24.15
N ARG A 199 28.00 -22.07 -23.71
CA ARG A 199 26.65 -22.50 -24.03
C ARG A 199 25.58 -21.52 -23.55
N PHE A 200 25.69 -20.97 -22.34
CA PHE A 200 24.73 -19.98 -21.85
C PHE A 200 24.86 -18.65 -22.62
N GLU A 201 26.09 -18.18 -22.85
CA GLU A 201 26.36 -16.94 -23.57
C GLU A 201 25.75 -16.96 -24.98
N ASP A 202 25.91 -18.08 -25.70
CA ASP A 202 25.36 -18.27 -27.05
C ASP A 202 23.83 -18.14 -27.12
N TYR A 203 23.12 -18.31 -25.99
CA TYR A 203 21.66 -18.31 -25.91
C TYR A 203 21.08 -17.29 -24.93
N GLN A 204 21.89 -16.36 -24.40
CA GLN A 204 21.45 -15.47 -23.32
C GLN A 204 20.19 -14.67 -23.71
N GLU A 205 20.17 -14.09 -24.91
CA GLU A 205 19.02 -13.30 -25.39
C GLU A 205 17.72 -14.13 -25.47
N ILE A 206 17.80 -15.38 -25.91
CA ILE A 206 16.62 -16.25 -26.04
C ILE A 206 16.16 -16.81 -24.69
N LEU A 207 17.09 -16.97 -23.74
CA LEU A 207 16.83 -17.47 -22.39
C LEU A 207 16.32 -16.37 -21.43
N GLN A 208 16.61 -15.10 -21.69
CA GLN A 208 16.23 -13.99 -20.80
C GLN A 208 14.72 -13.93 -20.52
N PRO A 209 13.81 -14.03 -21.51
CA PRO A 209 12.37 -14.05 -21.22
C PRO A 209 11.93 -15.22 -20.34
N LEU A 210 12.60 -16.37 -20.43
CA LEU A 210 12.34 -17.52 -19.56
C LEU A 210 12.81 -17.26 -18.13
N MET A 211 13.96 -16.61 -17.95
CA MET A 211 14.47 -16.17 -16.64
C MET A 211 13.52 -15.15 -15.98
N ASP A 212 13.03 -14.18 -16.75
CA ASP A 212 12.09 -13.16 -16.26
C ASP A 212 10.75 -13.78 -15.88
N PHE A 213 10.24 -14.70 -16.71
CA PHE A 213 9.02 -15.45 -16.40
C PHE A 213 9.17 -16.23 -15.08
N TYR A 214 10.26 -16.98 -14.91
CA TYR A 214 10.50 -17.73 -13.68
C TYR A 214 10.64 -16.79 -12.49
N THR A 215 11.32 -15.66 -12.65
CA THR A 215 11.45 -14.65 -11.58
C THR A 215 10.10 -14.12 -11.12
N GLN A 216 9.18 -13.89 -12.07
CA GLN A 216 7.84 -13.40 -11.79
C GLN A 216 6.93 -14.49 -11.19
N ARG A 217 6.97 -15.71 -11.71
CA ARG A 217 5.99 -16.77 -11.41
C ARG A 217 6.48 -17.85 -10.44
N GLY A 218 7.80 -18.01 -10.31
CA GLY A 218 8.45 -19.04 -9.49
C GLY A 218 8.30 -20.46 -10.04
N ARG A 219 7.91 -20.61 -11.30
CA ARG A 219 7.73 -21.89 -11.99
C ARG A 219 8.08 -21.75 -13.47
N LEU A 220 8.28 -22.88 -14.14
CA LEU A 220 8.41 -22.91 -15.60
C LEU A 220 7.07 -22.58 -16.29
N PRO A 221 7.12 -21.96 -17.49
CA PRO A 221 5.92 -21.68 -18.26
C PRO A 221 5.29 -22.97 -18.81
N ILE A 222 3.99 -22.92 -19.05
CA ILE A 222 3.28 -23.87 -19.90
C ILE A 222 3.12 -23.28 -21.31
N LYS A 223 2.67 -24.11 -22.27
CA LYS A 223 2.46 -23.68 -23.65
C LYS A 223 1.47 -22.50 -23.70
N GLY A 224 1.88 -21.42 -24.35
CA GLY A 224 1.09 -20.19 -24.53
C GLY A 224 1.43 -19.05 -23.57
N GLU A 225 2.22 -19.29 -22.51
CA GLU A 225 2.52 -18.26 -21.51
C GLU A 225 3.75 -17.39 -21.85
N LEU A 226 4.52 -17.76 -22.86
CA LEU A 226 5.75 -17.07 -23.22
C LEU A 226 5.77 -16.72 -24.71
N ALA A 227 6.00 -15.43 -25.01
CA ALA A 227 5.94 -14.90 -26.38
C ALA A 227 6.98 -15.55 -27.31
N ASN A 228 8.21 -15.78 -26.83
CA ASN A 228 9.29 -16.41 -27.59
C ASN A 228 9.33 -17.96 -27.44
N GLN A 229 8.21 -18.60 -27.05
CA GLN A 229 8.17 -20.04 -26.82
C GLN A 229 8.61 -20.86 -28.04
N GLU A 230 8.26 -20.45 -29.26
CA GLU A 230 8.57 -21.24 -30.46
C GLU A 230 10.07 -21.35 -30.68
N GLN A 231 10.78 -20.23 -30.52
CA GLN A 231 12.24 -20.19 -30.62
C GLN A 231 12.91 -21.06 -29.55
N LEU A 232 12.43 -20.97 -28.30
CA LEU A 232 12.95 -21.79 -27.20
C LEU A 232 12.71 -23.29 -27.41
N LEU A 233 11.53 -23.66 -27.91
CA LEU A 233 11.18 -25.06 -28.15
C LEU A 233 11.91 -25.65 -29.36
N ILE A 234 12.22 -24.86 -30.39
CA ILE A 234 13.07 -25.30 -31.50
C ILE A 234 14.48 -25.62 -31.01
N GLU A 235 15.08 -24.71 -30.23
CA GLU A 235 16.48 -24.86 -29.80
C GLU A 235 16.66 -25.91 -28.70
N PHE A 236 15.77 -25.93 -27.70
CA PHE A 236 15.94 -26.76 -26.50
C PHE A 236 14.94 -27.92 -26.38
N SER A 237 14.01 -28.05 -27.32
CA SER A 237 12.88 -28.99 -27.30
C SER A 237 11.81 -28.73 -26.22
N ASN A 238 12.19 -28.31 -25.01
CA ASN A 238 11.27 -27.99 -23.91
C ASN A 238 11.86 -27.00 -22.91
N PHE A 239 10.99 -26.35 -22.12
CA PHE A 239 11.40 -25.36 -21.12
C PHE A 239 12.31 -25.92 -20.03
N LYS A 240 12.18 -27.20 -19.64
CA LYS A 240 13.05 -27.81 -18.63
C LYS A 240 14.51 -27.87 -19.11
N ARG A 241 14.72 -28.24 -20.37
CA ARG A 241 16.06 -28.28 -20.99
C ARG A 241 16.64 -26.88 -21.17
N ALA A 242 15.83 -25.91 -21.59
CA ALA A 242 16.25 -24.51 -21.65
C ALA A 242 16.68 -24.00 -20.26
N PHE A 243 15.90 -24.29 -19.23
CA PHE A 243 16.20 -23.89 -17.86
C PHE A 243 17.41 -24.62 -17.28
N ALA A 244 17.67 -25.87 -17.67
CA ALA A 244 18.89 -26.57 -17.28
C ALA A 244 20.17 -25.86 -17.77
N VAL A 245 20.12 -25.12 -18.90
CA VAL A 245 21.23 -24.28 -19.35
C VAL A 245 21.38 -23.04 -18.46
N ILE A 246 20.28 -22.44 -18.02
CA ILE A 246 20.28 -21.33 -17.05
C ILE A 246 20.92 -21.78 -15.72
N LEU A 247 20.56 -22.97 -15.21
CA LEU A 247 21.12 -23.54 -13.98
C LEU A 247 22.61 -23.85 -14.06
N GLN A 248 23.16 -24.07 -15.26
CA GLN A 248 24.62 -24.22 -15.42
C GLN A 248 25.38 -22.91 -15.20
N ALA A 249 24.71 -21.76 -15.30
CA ALA A 249 25.34 -20.44 -15.25
C ALA A 249 24.90 -19.61 -14.02
N THR A 250 23.88 -20.05 -13.28
CA THR A 250 23.27 -19.35 -12.14
C THR A 250 23.21 -20.25 -10.90
N ASP A 251 22.77 -19.70 -9.76
CA ASP A 251 22.57 -20.48 -8.53
C ASP A 251 21.15 -21.03 -8.43
N GLU A 252 21.02 -22.36 -8.41
CA GLU A 252 19.76 -23.07 -8.24
C GLU A 252 19.03 -22.68 -6.94
N ALA A 253 19.76 -22.44 -5.85
CA ALA A 253 19.16 -22.08 -4.57
C ALA A 253 18.44 -20.72 -4.61
N GLU A 254 18.88 -19.79 -5.47
CA GLU A 254 18.19 -18.51 -5.67
C GLU A 254 16.86 -18.70 -6.41
N TRP A 255 16.80 -19.62 -7.39
CA TRP A 255 15.57 -19.98 -8.10
C TRP A 255 14.58 -20.71 -7.19
N ASP A 256 15.05 -21.63 -6.35
CA ASP A 256 14.23 -22.32 -5.35
C ASP A 256 13.67 -21.32 -4.32
N ALA A 257 14.45 -20.32 -3.91
CA ALA A 257 13.98 -19.26 -3.02
C ALA A 257 12.86 -18.42 -3.66
N ILE A 258 12.94 -18.15 -4.97
CA ILE A 258 11.87 -17.48 -5.72
C ILE A 258 10.61 -18.34 -5.75
N ALA A 259 10.74 -19.62 -6.11
CA ALA A 259 9.62 -20.58 -6.14
C ALA A 259 8.93 -20.70 -4.78
N TYR A 260 9.72 -20.89 -3.71
CA TYR A 260 9.22 -20.94 -2.34
C TYR A 260 8.48 -19.65 -1.96
N ARG A 261 9.07 -18.49 -2.24
CA ARG A 261 8.45 -17.19 -1.95
C ARG A 261 7.12 -16.99 -2.68
N ARG A 262 7.04 -17.39 -3.95
CA ARG A 262 5.79 -17.35 -4.73
C ARG A 262 4.72 -18.26 -4.14
N SER A 263 5.09 -19.46 -3.69
CA SER A 263 4.15 -20.32 -2.97
C SER A 263 3.60 -19.65 -1.70
N LEU A 264 4.44 -18.93 -0.94
CA LEU A 264 4.00 -18.20 0.25
C LEU A 264 3.08 -17.03 -0.09
N ASP A 265 3.36 -16.29 -1.16
CA ASP A 265 2.53 -15.18 -1.63
C ASP A 265 1.11 -15.65 -1.99
N ILE A 266 1.01 -16.80 -2.67
CA ILE A 266 -0.27 -17.43 -3.01
C ILE A 266 -1.01 -17.84 -1.74
N GLN A 267 -0.33 -18.43 -0.76
CA GLN A 267 -0.96 -18.79 0.53
C GLN A 267 -1.50 -17.56 1.26
N VAL A 268 -0.75 -16.44 1.29
CA VAL A 268 -1.21 -15.18 1.88
C VAL A 268 -2.47 -14.69 1.16
N TYR A 269 -2.44 -14.66 -0.16
CA TYR A 269 -3.58 -14.22 -0.96
C TYR A 269 -4.82 -15.08 -0.74
N LEU A 270 -4.70 -16.41 -0.86
CA LEU A 270 -5.81 -17.35 -0.67
C LEU A 270 -6.37 -17.29 0.77
N ALA A 271 -5.53 -17.06 1.78
CA ALA A 271 -5.99 -16.86 3.15
C ALA A 271 -6.86 -15.61 3.27
N LEU A 272 -6.44 -14.49 2.67
CA LEU A 272 -7.19 -13.24 2.74
C LEU A 272 -8.47 -13.26 1.92
N MET A 273 -8.49 -13.98 0.79
CA MET A 273 -9.71 -14.20 0.03
C MET A 273 -10.76 -14.99 0.85
N GLN A 274 -10.36 -15.86 1.77
CA GLN A 274 -11.33 -16.63 2.58
C GLN A 274 -12.24 -15.73 3.39
N LEU A 275 -11.68 -14.64 3.91
CA LEU A 275 -12.42 -13.69 4.75
C LEU A 275 -13.53 -12.95 3.99
N GLU A 276 -13.55 -13.05 2.66
CA GLU A 276 -14.56 -12.45 1.78
C GLU A 276 -15.71 -13.39 1.45
N GLY A 277 -15.61 -14.67 1.84
CA GLY A 277 -16.68 -15.66 1.64
C GLY A 277 -16.95 -16.04 0.18
N ASN A 278 -16.09 -15.62 -0.77
CA ASN A 278 -16.34 -15.79 -2.21
C ASN A 278 -15.14 -16.37 -2.97
N ARG A 279 -14.42 -17.30 -2.34
CA ARG A 279 -13.29 -18.01 -2.94
C ARG A 279 -13.78 -18.94 -4.05
N SER A 280 -13.32 -18.71 -5.27
CA SER A 280 -13.60 -19.56 -6.42
C SER A 280 -12.42 -19.59 -7.37
N LEU A 281 -12.00 -20.80 -7.76
CA LEU A 281 -10.95 -21.02 -8.74
C LEU A 281 -11.25 -20.33 -10.08
N TYR A 282 -12.51 -20.28 -10.50
CA TYR A 282 -12.92 -19.73 -11.80
C TYR A 282 -12.82 -18.21 -11.89
N LYS A 283 -12.71 -17.52 -10.74
CA LYS A 283 -12.50 -16.08 -10.69
C LYS A 283 -11.02 -15.69 -10.77
N LEU A 284 -10.13 -16.68 -10.64
CA LEU A 284 -8.70 -16.43 -10.66
C LEU A 284 -8.16 -16.37 -12.11
N PRO A 285 -7.20 -15.48 -12.37
CA PRO A 285 -6.54 -15.43 -13.66
C PRO A 285 -5.96 -16.77 -14.09
N LEU A 286 -5.98 -17.06 -15.39
CA LEU A 286 -5.51 -18.35 -15.92
C LEU A 286 -4.11 -18.71 -15.42
N GLU A 287 -3.20 -17.75 -15.46
CA GLU A 287 -1.82 -17.95 -15.06
C GLU A 287 -1.76 -18.28 -13.56
N MET A 288 -2.58 -17.64 -12.71
CA MET A 288 -2.62 -17.92 -11.27
C MET A 288 -3.14 -19.34 -10.99
N ARG A 289 -4.11 -19.82 -11.78
CA ARG A 289 -4.56 -21.22 -11.70
C ARG A 289 -3.41 -22.18 -12.00
N GLN A 290 -2.55 -21.85 -12.97
CA GLN A 290 -1.35 -22.65 -13.26
C GLN A 290 -0.29 -22.56 -12.16
N ASP A 291 -0.12 -21.40 -11.52
CA ASP A 291 0.76 -21.27 -10.37
C ASP A 291 0.29 -22.16 -9.22
N ILE A 292 -1.00 -22.11 -8.88
CA ILE A 292 -1.60 -22.93 -7.83
C ILE A 292 -1.36 -24.41 -8.12
N LYS A 293 -1.65 -24.86 -9.34
CA LYS A 293 -1.40 -26.24 -9.77
C LYS A 293 0.06 -26.64 -9.65
N ALA A 294 1.00 -25.74 -10.00
CA ALA A 294 2.43 -26.04 -9.95
C ALA A 294 2.96 -26.17 -8.52
N PHE A 295 2.48 -25.35 -7.57
CA PHE A 295 2.99 -25.34 -6.20
C PHE A 295 2.25 -26.26 -5.24
N PHE A 296 0.96 -26.51 -5.48
CA PHE A 296 0.09 -27.23 -4.54
C PHE A 296 -0.56 -28.48 -5.14
N GLY A 297 -0.44 -28.71 -6.45
CA GLY A 297 -1.11 -29.80 -7.15
C GLY A 297 -2.54 -29.41 -7.58
N ASP A 298 -3.39 -29.04 -6.62
CA ASP A 298 -4.73 -28.52 -6.89
C ASP A 298 -5.11 -27.32 -6.01
N TYR A 299 -6.31 -26.80 -6.26
CA TYR A 299 -6.83 -25.60 -5.60
C TYR A 299 -7.29 -25.86 -4.16
N GLU A 300 -7.79 -27.06 -3.86
CA GLU A 300 -8.30 -27.42 -2.53
C GLU A 300 -7.12 -27.54 -1.56
N ASP A 301 -6.05 -28.22 -1.97
CA ASP A 301 -4.81 -28.32 -1.21
C ASP A 301 -4.20 -26.94 -0.91
N ALA A 302 -4.22 -26.04 -1.89
CA ALA A 302 -3.74 -24.67 -1.71
C ALA A 302 -4.58 -23.88 -0.69
N CYS A 303 -5.91 -24.05 -0.73
CA CYS A 303 -6.83 -23.44 0.23
C CYS A 303 -6.61 -24.01 1.63
N ASP A 304 -6.45 -25.32 1.77
CA ASP A 304 -6.24 -25.98 3.06
C ASP A 304 -4.95 -25.53 3.75
N VAL A 305 -3.87 -25.32 2.98
CA VAL A 305 -2.62 -24.75 3.51
C VAL A 305 -2.83 -23.30 3.96
N ALA A 306 -3.52 -22.49 3.17
CA ALA A 306 -3.78 -21.09 3.48
C ALA A 306 -4.70 -20.92 4.70
N ASP A 307 -5.74 -21.76 4.81
CA ASP A 307 -6.73 -21.73 5.89
C ASP A 307 -6.12 -22.12 7.22
N ARG A 308 -5.28 -23.15 7.24
CA ARG A 308 -4.52 -23.51 8.45
C ARG A 308 -3.72 -22.33 8.98
N LYS A 309 -3.09 -21.53 8.10
CA LYS A 309 -2.38 -20.31 8.51
C LYS A 309 -3.35 -19.27 9.06
N LEU A 310 -4.42 -18.96 8.33
CA LEU A 310 -5.42 -17.98 8.74
C LEU A 310 -6.01 -18.31 10.12
N PHE A 311 -6.49 -19.54 10.31
CA PHE A 311 -7.10 -19.97 11.57
C PHE A 311 -6.08 -20.02 12.71
N SER A 312 -4.81 -20.31 12.43
CA SER A 312 -3.77 -20.27 13.46
C SER A 312 -3.55 -18.88 14.06
N LEU A 313 -3.87 -17.79 13.34
CA LEU A 313 -3.73 -16.42 13.87
C LEU A 313 -4.67 -16.14 15.04
N GLY A 314 -5.77 -16.88 15.18
CA GLY A 314 -6.66 -16.79 16.33
C GLY A 314 -6.12 -17.47 17.60
N GLN A 315 -5.05 -18.27 17.48
CA GLN A 315 -4.48 -19.00 18.60
C GLN A 315 -3.49 -18.14 19.39
N ALA A 316 -3.55 -18.24 20.72
CA ALA A 316 -2.68 -17.48 21.61
C ALA A 316 -1.19 -17.78 21.34
N GLY A 317 -0.37 -16.73 21.24
CA GLY A 317 1.08 -16.84 21.09
C GLY A 317 1.60 -17.09 19.67
N VAL A 318 0.74 -17.36 18.68
CA VAL A 318 1.17 -17.56 17.28
C VAL A 318 1.81 -16.30 16.70
N VAL A 319 1.12 -15.16 16.77
CA VAL A 319 1.64 -13.85 16.32
C VAL A 319 2.92 -13.49 17.06
N LYS A 320 2.95 -13.68 18.39
CA LYS A 320 4.13 -13.45 19.23
C LYS A 320 5.33 -14.30 18.79
N THR A 321 5.09 -15.58 18.47
CA THR A 321 6.14 -16.49 17.99
C THR A 321 6.66 -16.06 16.63
N ALA A 322 5.78 -15.71 15.70
CA ALA A 322 6.17 -15.18 14.39
C ALA A 322 6.98 -13.88 14.53
N CYS A 323 6.55 -12.95 15.38
CA CYS A 323 7.30 -11.73 15.69
C CYS A 323 8.68 -12.03 16.29
N ASN A 324 8.79 -13.01 17.19
CA ASN A 324 10.06 -13.39 17.81
C ASN A 324 11.04 -14.05 16.85
N LYS A 325 10.54 -14.76 15.82
CA LYS A 325 11.35 -15.41 14.79
C LYS A 325 11.74 -14.47 13.65
N SER A 326 11.16 -13.26 13.59
CA SER A 326 11.44 -12.32 12.52
C SER A 326 12.92 -11.94 12.50
N LYS A 327 13.54 -12.04 11.33
CA LYS A 327 14.94 -11.64 11.09
C LYS A 327 15.10 -10.13 10.86
N VAL A 328 14.01 -9.45 10.53
CA VAL A 328 13.94 -8.01 10.30
C VAL A 328 12.92 -7.39 11.24
N GLY A 329 13.19 -6.16 11.68
CA GLY A 329 12.31 -5.40 12.55
C GLY A 329 12.85 -5.19 13.96
N LYS A 330 12.52 -4.04 14.55
CA LYS A 330 12.84 -3.70 15.93
C LYS A 330 11.83 -4.33 16.86
N ARG A 331 12.30 -5.25 17.70
CA ARG A 331 11.47 -5.88 18.74
C ARG A 331 11.51 -5.08 20.04
N THR A 332 10.33 -4.86 20.61
CA THR A 332 10.15 -4.34 21.97
C THR A 332 9.48 -5.41 22.85
N ARG A 333 9.18 -5.07 24.10
CA ARG A 333 8.46 -5.99 25.00
C ARG A 333 7.04 -6.30 24.54
N SER A 334 6.41 -5.42 23.76
CA SER A 334 5.00 -5.50 23.41
C SER A 334 4.73 -5.51 21.89
N ALA A 335 5.75 -5.31 21.06
CA ALA A 335 5.55 -5.20 19.62
C ALA A 335 6.78 -5.53 18.78
N LEU A 336 6.54 -5.85 17.51
CA LEU A 336 7.51 -5.82 16.44
C LEU A 336 7.23 -4.61 15.54
N TYR A 337 8.25 -3.85 15.22
CA TYR A 337 8.18 -2.72 14.30
C TYR A 337 9.00 -3.02 13.06
N VAL A 338 8.44 -2.85 11.88
CA VAL A 338 9.12 -3.07 10.60
C VAL A 338 8.87 -1.89 9.68
N HIS A 339 9.80 -1.59 8.80
CA HIS A 339 9.55 -0.66 7.70
C HIS A 339 8.61 -1.32 6.68
N THR A 340 7.75 -0.54 6.03
CA THR A 340 6.78 -1.07 5.05
C THR A 340 7.46 -1.82 3.90
N SER A 341 8.67 -1.43 3.53
CA SER A 341 9.50 -2.15 2.53
C SER A 341 9.92 -3.55 2.96
N ALA A 342 9.90 -3.87 4.25
CA ALA A 342 10.29 -5.17 4.79
C ALA A 342 9.11 -6.13 5.00
N LEU A 343 7.86 -5.68 4.77
CA LEU A 343 6.64 -6.47 5.02
C LEU A 343 6.67 -7.82 4.28
N GLN A 344 7.16 -7.84 3.04
CA GLN A 344 7.19 -9.04 2.21
C GLN A 344 8.24 -10.07 2.65
N GLU A 345 9.22 -9.66 3.47
CA GLU A 345 10.24 -10.54 4.05
C GLU A 345 9.80 -11.17 5.38
N LEU A 346 8.63 -10.78 5.90
CA LEU A 346 8.09 -11.36 7.13
C LEU A 346 7.50 -12.74 6.91
N ASP A 347 7.35 -13.48 8.02
CA ASP A 347 6.59 -14.72 8.04
C ASP A 347 5.19 -14.51 7.41
N PRO A 348 4.71 -15.44 6.56
CA PRO A 348 3.39 -15.34 5.94
C PRO A 348 2.26 -15.13 6.96
N LEU A 349 2.41 -15.58 8.21
CA LEU A 349 1.44 -15.31 9.28
C LEU A 349 1.34 -13.81 9.59
N LEU A 350 2.46 -13.09 9.68
CA LEU A 350 2.46 -11.64 9.91
C LEU A 350 1.92 -10.88 8.69
N ARG A 351 2.20 -11.39 7.49
CA ARG A 351 1.66 -10.82 6.24
C ARG A 351 0.15 -11.00 6.13
N ILE A 352 -0.39 -12.17 6.49
CA ILE A 352 -1.85 -12.39 6.58
C ILE A 352 -2.43 -11.50 7.68
N TYR A 353 -1.77 -11.39 8.84
CA TYR A 353 -2.24 -10.56 9.94
C TYR A 353 -2.34 -9.07 9.58
N GLU A 354 -1.35 -8.53 8.86
CA GLU A 354 -1.40 -7.18 8.29
C GLU A 354 -2.49 -7.08 7.21
N GLY A 355 -2.58 -8.08 6.35
CA GLY A 355 -3.57 -8.17 5.28
C GLY A 355 -5.01 -8.15 5.78
N CYS A 356 -5.29 -8.70 6.97
CA CYS A 356 -6.60 -8.60 7.61
C CYS A 356 -7.02 -7.13 7.83
N ALA A 357 -6.06 -6.24 8.12
CA ALA A 357 -6.30 -4.82 8.30
C ALA A 357 -6.42 -4.08 6.96
N THR A 358 -5.46 -4.28 6.05
CA THR A 358 -5.42 -3.55 4.76
C THR A 358 -6.46 -4.04 3.76
N ARG A 359 -7.04 -5.22 3.97
CA ARG A 359 -8.25 -5.65 3.28
C ARG A 359 -9.47 -4.80 3.67
N PHE A 360 -9.53 -4.30 4.89
CA PHE A 360 -10.66 -3.49 5.36
C PHE A 360 -10.48 -2.01 5.02
N ILE A 361 -9.32 -1.43 5.33
CA ILE A 361 -9.08 0.01 5.14
C ILE A 361 -8.33 0.38 3.85
N GLY A 362 -7.86 -0.60 3.09
CA GLY A 362 -6.88 -0.37 2.03
C GLY A 362 -5.46 -0.21 2.58
N ARG A 363 -4.52 0.17 1.72
CA ARG A 363 -3.16 0.51 2.15
C ARG A 363 -3.21 1.82 2.93
N VAL A 364 -2.44 1.91 4.02
CA VAL A 364 -2.20 3.19 4.68
C VAL A 364 -1.11 3.93 3.91
N ASP A 365 -1.52 4.95 3.18
CA ASP A 365 -0.63 5.80 2.40
C ASP A 365 0.41 6.45 3.32
N ASP A 366 1.62 6.64 2.78
CA ASP A 366 2.77 7.25 3.45
C ASP A 366 3.23 6.55 4.75
N ALA A 367 2.63 5.42 5.13
CA ALA A 367 3.09 4.65 6.29
C ALA A 367 4.57 4.25 6.10
N THR A 368 5.39 4.64 7.08
CA THR A 368 6.80 4.30 7.13
C THR A 368 7.00 2.97 7.85
N LEU A 369 6.42 2.85 9.05
CA LEU A 369 6.54 1.66 9.88
C LEU A 369 5.19 0.99 10.14
N ILE A 370 5.21 -0.34 10.20
CA ILE A 370 4.11 -1.19 10.66
C ILE A 370 4.48 -1.73 12.04
N LYS A 371 3.56 -1.58 13.00
CA LYS A 371 3.71 -2.06 14.37
C LYS A 371 2.74 -3.20 14.63
N PHE A 372 3.27 -4.40 14.80
CA PHE A 372 2.55 -5.60 15.20
C PHE A 372 2.56 -5.71 16.71
N TYR A 373 1.40 -5.66 17.37
CA TYR A 373 1.31 -5.93 18.80
C TYR A 373 1.32 -7.43 19.04
N ILE A 374 2.04 -7.87 20.09
CA ILE A 374 2.21 -9.30 20.36
C ILE A 374 1.21 -9.86 21.39
N ASP A 375 0.58 -8.98 22.17
CA ASP A 375 -0.28 -9.35 23.30
C ASP A 375 -1.75 -8.94 23.08
N GLU A 376 -2.07 -8.22 22.00
CA GLU A 376 -3.42 -7.75 21.69
C GLU A 376 -3.66 -7.76 20.16
N PRO A 377 -4.91 -7.95 19.70
CA PRO A 377 -5.28 -8.04 18.30
C PRO A 377 -5.31 -6.64 17.65
N ARG A 378 -4.15 -6.01 17.53
CA ARG A 378 -3.99 -4.63 17.09
C ARG A 378 -2.82 -4.50 16.13
N ILE A 379 -2.95 -3.57 15.21
CA ILE A 379 -1.86 -3.14 14.33
C ILE A 379 -1.84 -1.61 14.24
N SER A 380 -0.65 -1.03 14.11
CA SER A 380 -0.51 0.41 13.83
C SER A 380 0.35 0.67 12.61
N TYR A 381 0.05 1.77 11.93
CA TYR A 381 0.86 2.35 10.87
C TYR A 381 1.39 3.70 11.35
N LEU A 382 2.70 3.91 11.23
CA LEU A 382 3.38 5.10 11.75
C LEU A 382 4.02 5.86 10.59
N TYR A 383 3.82 7.17 10.57
CA TYR A 383 4.32 8.06 9.53
C TYR A 383 5.51 8.90 10.00
N TYR A 384 6.64 8.68 9.35
CA TYR A 384 7.89 9.41 9.51
C TYR A 384 8.34 9.88 8.11
N PRO A 385 7.88 11.04 7.61
CA PRO A 385 8.23 11.49 6.26
C PRO A 385 9.72 11.69 6.05
N ASP A 386 10.42 12.09 7.11
CA ASP A 386 11.84 12.38 7.09
C ASP A 386 12.67 11.13 7.47
N PHE A 387 12.11 9.92 7.27
CA PHE A 387 12.72 8.66 7.72
C PHE A 387 14.11 8.44 7.16
N ASP A 388 14.36 8.80 5.90
CA ASP A 388 15.67 8.61 5.26
C ASP A 388 16.63 9.76 5.60
N THR A 389 16.11 10.99 5.60
CA THR A 389 16.90 12.23 5.66
C THR A 389 17.23 12.69 7.08
N ASP A 390 16.34 12.55 8.06
CA ASP A 390 16.62 12.85 9.46
C ASP A 390 17.27 11.60 10.13
N PRO A 391 18.40 11.75 10.83
CA PRO A 391 18.96 10.68 11.66
C PRO A 391 17.99 10.13 12.71
N HIS A 392 17.17 11.01 13.30
CA HIS A 392 16.23 10.72 14.37
C HIS A 392 14.85 11.32 14.05
N PRO A 393 14.16 10.80 13.02
CA PRO A 393 12.93 11.40 12.50
C PRO A 393 11.84 11.42 13.57
N ALA A 394 11.08 12.52 13.60
CA ALA A 394 9.93 12.67 14.47
C ALA A 394 8.69 11.97 13.89
N LEU A 395 7.89 11.34 14.74
CA LEU A 395 6.59 10.79 14.36
C LEU A 395 5.67 11.95 14.01
N LYS A 396 5.12 11.98 12.80
CA LYS A 396 4.14 13.00 12.39
C LYS A 396 2.70 12.52 12.56
N ALA A 397 2.42 11.27 12.25
CA ALA A 397 1.07 10.72 12.41
C ALA A 397 1.10 9.22 12.72
N SER A 398 0.02 8.70 13.31
CA SER A 398 -0.20 7.26 13.42
C SER A 398 -1.65 6.89 13.20
N ILE A 399 -1.86 5.71 12.62
CA ILE A 399 -3.17 5.06 12.53
C ILE A 399 -3.11 3.78 13.34
N ASN A 400 -4.10 3.57 14.20
CA ASN A 400 -4.27 2.37 15.00
C ASN A 400 -5.54 1.66 14.59
N ILE A 401 -5.47 0.34 14.44
CA ILE A 401 -6.58 -0.50 14.03
C ILE A 401 -6.73 -1.63 15.03
N ASP A 402 -7.89 -1.66 15.69
CA ASP A 402 -8.32 -2.80 16.47
C ASP A 402 -8.90 -3.86 15.52
N LEU A 403 -8.30 -5.05 15.46
CA LEU A 403 -8.67 -6.08 14.48
C LEU A 403 -9.95 -6.85 14.86
N LYS A 404 -10.48 -6.65 16.07
CA LYS A 404 -11.75 -7.25 16.50
C LYS A 404 -12.94 -6.38 16.15
N THR A 405 -12.80 -5.08 16.38
CA THR A 405 -13.87 -4.07 16.17
C THR A 405 -13.73 -3.34 14.84
N LEU A 406 -12.58 -3.50 14.17
CA LEU A 406 -12.20 -2.77 12.95
C LEU A 406 -12.16 -1.24 13.13
N ARG A 407 -12.19 -0.77 14.39
CA ARG A 407 -12.12 0.65 14.72
C ARG A 407 -10.76 1.22 14.33
N VAL A 408 -10.80 2.28 13.54
CA VAL A 408 -9.63 3.06 13.12
C VAL A 408 -9.50 4.28 14.01
N THR A 409 -8.31 4.58 14.51
CA THR A 409 -8.01 5.80 15.28
C THR A 409 -6.75 6.46 14.75
N HIS A 410 -6.86 7.73 14.37
CA HIS A 410 -5.73 8.54 13.95
C HIS A 410 -5.22 9.43 15.08
N TYR A 411 -3.90 9.63 15.10
CA TYR A 411 -3.25 10.58 15.99
C TYR A 411 -2.31 11.44 15.17
N ASP A 412 -2.49 12.75 15.28
CA ASP A 412 -1.62 13.75 14.69
C ASP A 412 -0.61 14.23 15.75
N TYR A 413 0.65 14.29 15.36
CA TYR A 413 1.77 14.74 16.18
C TYR A 413 2.51 15.92 15.55
N SER A 414 2.05 16.47 14.41
CA SER A 414 2.75 17.54 13.67
C SER A 414 3.04 18.77 14.53
N ASP A 415 2.07 19.15 15.38
CA ASP A 415 2.12 20.37 16.18
C ASP A 415 2.65 20.10 17.60
N ARG A 416 3.11 18.88 17.86
CA ARG A 416 3.62 18.51 19.17
C ARG A 416 5.04 19.08 19.34
N ALA A 417 5.21 19.99 20.31
CA ALA A 417 6.51 20.59 20.60
C ALA A 417 7.63 19.59 20.89
N ASN A 418 7.29 18.47 21.58
CA ASN A 418 8.23 17.41 21.92
C ASN A 418 7.74 16.04 21.38
N PRO A 419 7.90 15.78 20.08
CA PRO A 419 7.38 14.56 19.45
C PRO A 419 8.25 13.34 19.77
N PRO A 420 7.69 12.12 19.70
CA PRO A 420 8.49 10.89 19.72
C PRO A 420 9.46 10.86 18.53
N VAL A 421 10.69 10.38 18.76
CA VAL A 421 11.72 10.23 17.71
C VAL A 421 12.19 8.79 17.56
N LEU A 422 12.54 8.40 16.34
CA LEU A 422 13.09 7.07 16.07
C LEU A 422 14.60 7.02 16.31
N HIS A 423 15.04 5.85 16.77
CA HIS A 423 16.45 5.47 16.87
C HIS A 423 16.62 4.09 16.28
N ARG A 424 17.87 3.77 15.89
CA ARG A 424 18.25 2.47 15.37
C ARG A 424 17.51 2.09 14.08
N LYS A 425 17.57 2.99 13.09
CA LYS A 425 16.81 2.83 11.84
C LYS A 425 17.18 1.56 11.09
N GLU A 426 18.42 1.09 11.22
CA GLU A 426 18.93 -0.15 10.62
C GLU A 426 18.13 -1.38 11.05
N THR A 427 17.48 -1.35 12.22
CA THR A 427 16.69 -2.49 12.71
C THR A 427 15.35 -2.65 12.01
N PHE A 428 14.78 -1.58 11.43
CA PHE A 428 13.44 -1.64 10.81
C PHE A 428 13.47 -2.12 9.36
N VAL A 429 14.61 -2.01 8.69
CA VAL A 429 14.79 -2.27 7.25
C VAL A 429 15.61 -3.53 7.00
N VAL A 430 15.53 -4.04 5.78
CA VAL A 430 16.37 -5.16 5.31
C VAL A 430 17.79 -4.67 4.99
N SER A 431 18.76 -5.57 4.98
CA SER A 431 20.17 -5.27 4.68
C SER A 431 20.41 -4.71 3.27
N THR A 432 19.52 -5.01 2.33
CA THR A 432 19.56 -4.48 0.95
C THR A 432 18.89 -3.12 0.80
N TYR A 433 18.41 -2.51 1.89
CA TYR A 433 17.83 -1.17 1.86
C TYR A 433 18.92 -0.13 1.52
N PRO A 434 18.67 0.85 0.63
CA PRO A 434 19.70 1.74 0.11
C PRO A 434 20.57 2.42 1.17
N ASP A 435 19.97 2.91 2.26
CA ASP A 435 20.67 3.60 3.35
C ASP A 435 20.99 2.71 4.57
N TYR A 436 20.91 1.37 4.42
CA TYR A 436 21.13 0.43 5.53
C TYR A 436 22.48 0.66 6.24
N ASP A 437 23.57 0.70 5.48
CA ASP A 437 24.92 0.86 6.03
C ASP A 437 25.11 2.24 6.69
N LYS A 438 24.48 3.28 6.13
CA LYS A 438 24.47 4.64 6.71
C LYS A 438 23.82 4.61 8.10
N PHE A 439 22.66 3.96 8.23
CA PHE A 439 21.96 3.84 9.50
C PHE A 439 22.70 2.94 10.50
N ALA A 440 23.28 1.83 10.04
CA ALA A 440 24.02 0.91 10.89
C ALA A 440 25.27 1.57 11.49
N LYS A 441 26.01 2.33 10.67
CA LYS A 441 27.18 3.08 11.10
C LYS A 441 26.83 4.14 12.16
N LEU A 442 25.76 4.90 11.95
CA LEU A 442 25.27 5.86 12.94
C LEU A 442 24.98 5.16 14.28
N THR A 443 24.19 4.08 14.24
CA THR A 443 23.85 3.34 15.45
C THR A 443 25.09 2.79 16.15
N GLN A 444 26.10 2.32 15.41
CA GLN A 444 27.35 1.86 16.00
C GLN A 444 28.04 2.98 16.80
N GLN A 445 28.18 4.17 16.23
CA GLN A 445 28.77 5.34 16.89
C GLN A 445 28.00 5.72 18.17
N GLU A 446 26.66 5.70 18.10
CA GLU A 446 25.79 6.02 19.24
C GLU A 446 25.89 4.98 20.36
N VAL A 447 26.05 3.70 20.03
CA VAL A 447 26.27 2.63 21.01
C VAL A 447 27.63 2.77 21.69
N GLU A 448 28.69 3.01 20.91
CA GLU A 448 30.05 3.19 21.41
C GLU A 448 30.15 4.37 22.39
N LEU A 449 29.44 5.46 22.10
CA LEU A 449 29.36 6.64 22.97
C LEU A 449 28.35 6.50 24.12
N GLY A 450 27.56 5.42 24.16
CA GLY A 450 26.59 5.16 25.21
C GLY A 450 25.27 5.94 25.12
N LEU A 451 25.01 6.63 24.00
CA LEU A 451 23.84 7.49 23.79
C LEU A 451 22.51 6.71 23.87
N LEU A 452 22.54 5.41 23.57
CA LEU A 452 21.35 4.54 23.52
C LEU A 452 21.08 3.75 24.82
N LYS A 453 21.81 4.02 25.91
CA LYS A 453 21.66 3.28 27.18
C LYS A 453 20.31 3.55 27.86
N ASN A 454 19.92 4.81 28.00
CA ASN A 454 18.72 5.22 28.74
C ASN A 454 17.50 5.36 27.81
N LYS A 455 16.99 4.22 27.31
CA LYS A 455 15.90 4.18 26.31
C LYS A 455 14.64 4.98 26.67
N ASN A 456 14.32 5.12 27.95
CA ASN A 456 13.14 5.86 28.41
C ASN A 456 13.32 7.38 28.34
N GLU A 457 14.55 7.87 28.39
CA GLU A 457 14.85 9.30 28.41
C GLU A 457 15.02 9.87 27.00
N ILE A 458 15.46 9.05 26.04
CA ILE A 458 15.76 9.50 24.67
C ILE A 458 14.57 9.43 23.72
N GLY A 459 13.43 8.87 24.13
CA GLY A 459 12.32 8.57 23.21
C GLY A 459 11.63 9.79 22.59
N THR A 460 11.93 11.00 23.04
CA THR A 460 11.34 12.26 22.57
C THR A 460 12.42 13.22 22.09
N ARG A 461 12.06 14.20 21.23
CA ARG A 461 13.03 15.13 20.65
C ARG A 461 13.85 15.86 21.72
N ASP A 462 13.21 16.42 22.75
CA ASP A 462 13.92 17.13 23.82
C ASP A 462 14.82 16.19 24.61
N GLY A 463 14.34 14.97 24.90
CA GLY A 463 15.10 13.94 25.60
C GLY A 463 16.35 13.53 24.83
N TRP A 464 16.24 13.39 23.50
CA TRP A 464 17.36 13.10 22.63
C TRP A 464 18.37 14.25 22.56
N LEU A 465 17.90 15.49 22.37
CA LEU A 465 18.77 16.67 22.35
C LEU A 465 19.51 16.86 23.68
N LYS A 466 18.85 16.61 24.80
CA LYS A 466 19.47 16.62 26.13
C LYS A 466 20.59 15.57 26.24
N CYS A 467 20.33 14.34 25.79
CA CYS A 467 21.34 13.28 25.78
C CYS A 467 22.59 13.67 24.97
N LEU A 468 22.40 14.22 23.77
CA LEU A 468 23.49 14.71 22.92
C LEU A 468 24.31 15.81 23.61
N ALA A 469 23.63 16.77 24.25
CA ALA A 469 24.28 17.85 24.98
C ALA A 469 25.10 17.35 26.19
N GLU A 470 24.57 16.41 26.96
CA GLU A 470 25.27 15.78 28.10
C GLU A 470 26.54 15.04 27.65
N HIS A 471 26.54 14.46 26.45
CA HIS A 471 27.70 13.78 25.86
C HIS A 471 28.58 14.70 25.01
N LYS A 472 28.22 15.99 24.88
CA LYS A 472 28.95 17.02 24.11
C LYS A 472 29.17 16.62 22.65
N VAL A 473 28.16 16.03 22.02
CA VAL A 473 28.19 15.61 20.61
C VAL A 473 26.98 16.16 19.86
N ASN A 474 27.06 16.19 18.54
CA ASN A 474 25.96 16.48 17.62
C ASN A 474 25.86 15.40 16.55
N ILE A 475 24.76 15.37 15.81
CA ILE A 475 24.60 14.51 14.63
C ILE A 475 24.61 15.38 13.37
N GLN A 476 25.50 15.09 12.43
CA GLN A 476 25.54 15.71 11.11
C GLN A 476 25.58 14.61 10.05
N ASP A 477 24.61 14.63 9.13
CA ASP A 477 24.52 13.69 8.00
C ASP A 477 24.66 12.21 8.39
N HIS A 478 23.95 11.83 9.48
CA HIS A 478 24.00 10.50 10.12
C HIS A 478 25.40 10.10 10.61
N GLN A 479 26.19 11.06 11.07
CA GLN A 479 27.43 10.81 11.79
C GLN A 479 27.45 11.57 13.11
N VAL A 480 27.96 10.94 14.16
CA VAL A 480 28.23 11.62 15.43
C VAL A 480 29.50 12.45 15.29
N VAL A 481 29.40 13.75 15.57
CA VAL A 481 30.51 14.70 15.55
C VAL A 481 30.67 15.37 16.92
N PRO A 482 31.88 15.82 17.31
CA PRO A 482 32.05 16.62 18.51
C PRO A 482 31.15 17.86 18.49
N GLY A 483 30.50 18.16 19.60
CA GLY A 483 29.77 19.41 19.75
C GLY A 483 30.77 20.55 19.77
N ASN A 484 30.74 21.44 18.78
CA ASN A 484 31.54 22.66 18.84
C ASN A 484 31.16 23.40 20.13
N GLY A 485 32.07 23.41 21.10
CA GLY A 485 31.98 24.36 22.19
C GLY A 485 31.93 25.75 21.56
N TYR A 486 30.94 26.55 21.92
CA TYR A 486 31.01 27.99 21.72
C TYR A 486 32.28 28.48 22.45
N ASN A 487 33.41 28.50 21.74
CA ASN A 487 34.51 29.38 22.10
C ASN A 487 34.06 30.76 21.66
N GLY A 488 33.58 31.54 22.64
CA GLY A 488 33.52 32.98 22.48
C GLY A 488 34.91 33.47 22.12
N CYS A 489 35.08 33.92 20.89
CA CYS A 489 36.18 34.78 20.50
C CYS A 489 35.58 36.15 20.21
N ASN A 490 35.97 37.08 21.08
CA ASN A 490 35.69 38.51 21.06
C ASN A 490 35.77 39.10 19.64
N GLY A 491 34.78 39.93 19.32
CA GLY A 491 34.88 41.07 18.41
C GLY A 491 34.40 42.30 19.16
#